data_AF-A0A1S2M316-F1
#
_entry.id   AF-A0A1S2M316-F1
#
_cell.length_a   1.000
_cell.length_b   1.000
_cell.length_c   1.000
_cell.angle_alpha   90.00
_cell.angle_beta   90.00
_cell.angle_gamma   90.00
#
_symmetry.space_group_name_H-M   'P 1'
#
loop_
_entity.id
_entity.type
_entity.pdbx_description
1 polymer ?
#
loop_
_entity_poly.entity_id
_entity_poly.type
_entity_poly.pdbx_seq_one_letter_code
_entity_poly.pdbx_strand_id
1 'polypeptide(L)' 'MDVVTIGETMVLLTPVSIGQMRYTQQFSRSFGGSESNFAICLSRLDHEVGWISRIGNDEFKKGLVIYTDEDVMR' A
#
# COMPACT_ATOMS: atom_id res chain seq x y z
N MET A 1 5.91 -9.23 18.77
CA MET A 1 6.19 -8.52 17.51
C MET A 1 7.65 -8.67 17.18
N ASP A 2 7.97 -9.17 16.00
CA ASP A 2 9.32 -9.49 15.51
C ASP A 2 9.95 -8.31 14.75
N VAL A 3 9.14 -7.57 13.99
CA VAL A 3 9.60 -6.47 13.13
C VAL A 3 8.66 -5.27 13.25
N VAL A 4 9.24 -4.08 13.24
CA VAL A 4 8.49 -2.81 13.11
C VAL A 4 9.06 -2.03 11.93
N THR A 5 8.17 -1.58 11.06
CA THR A 5 8.49 -0.68 9.95
C THR A 5 7.84 0.68 10.18
N ILE A 6 8.51 1.75 9.76
CA ILE A 6 8.02 3.12 9.90
C ILE A 6 8.27 3.83 8.58
N GLY A 7 7.22 4.36 7.96
CA GLY A 7 7.37 5.03 6.69
C GLY A 7 6.04 5.47 6.10
N GLU A 8 6.07 5.84 4.84
CA GLU A 8 4.90 6.33 4.11
C GLU A 8 4.32 5.26 3.19
N THR A 9 3.05 5.41 2.85
CA THR A 9 2.41 4.62 1.80
C THR A 9 1.62 5.54 0.91
N MET A 10 1.80 5.35 -0.39
CA MET A 10 1.21 6.16 -1.42
C MET A 10 0.17 5.37 -2.18
N VAL A 11 -0.73 6.10 -2.81
CA VAL A 11 -1.61 5.57 -3.84
C VAL A 11 -0.82 5.48 -5.14
N LEU A 12 -0.80 4.32 -5.77
CA LEU A 12 -0.22 4.14 -7.09
C LEU A 12 -1.32 4.25 -8.13
N LEU A 13 -1.13 5.18 -9.08
CA LEU A 13 -1.97 5.33 -10.26
C LEU A 13 -1.19 4.81 -11.47
N THR A 14 -1.55 3.62 -11.93
CA THR A 14 -0.89 2.97 -13.06
C THR A 14 -1.75 3.15 -14.32
N PRO A 15 -1.22 3.72 -15.42
CA PRO A 15 -1.94 3.79 -16.68
C PRO A 15 -2.42 2.41 -17.13
N VAL A 16 -3.70 2.30 -17.50
CA VAL A 16 -4.24 1.02 -18.02
C VAL A 16 -3.76 0.70 -19.44
N SER A 17 -3.27 1.71 -20.16
CA SER A 17 -2.75 1.61 -21.53
C SER A 17 -1.26 1.88 -21.59
N ILE A 18 -0.55 1.19 -22.49
CA ILE A 18 0.87 1.42 -22.78
C ILE A 18 1.03 2.75 -23.52
N GLY A 19 2.02 3.55 -23.12
CA GLY A 19 2.35 4.81 -23.76
C GLY A 19 2.77 5.89 -22.76
N GLN A 20 2.89 7.13 -23.24
CA GLN A 20 3.23 8.24 -22.37
C GLN A 20 2.05 8.60 -21.48
N MET A 21 2.31 8.76 -20.18
CA MET A 21 1.27 9.01 -19.17
C MET A 21 0.39 10.22 -19.47
N ARG A 22 0.93 11.27 -20.13
CA ARG A 22 0.18 12.48 -20.51
C ARG A 22 -0.99 12.25 -21.46
N TYR A 23 -1.08 11.07 -22.10
CA TYR A 23 -2.16 10.74 -23.03
C TYR A 23 -3.16 9.73 -22.46
N THR A 24 -2.89 9.13 -21.30
CA THR A 24 -3.88 8.25 -20.65
C THR A 24 -4.92 9.07 -19.90
N GLN A 25 -6.16 8.58 -19.90
CA GLN A 25 -7.27 9.15 -19.12
C GLN A 25 -7.76 8.19 -18.03
N GLN A 26 -7.27 6.95 -18.03
CA GLN A 26 -7.68 5.89 -17.12
C GLN A 26 -6.48 5.31 -16.39
N PHE A 27 -6.65 5.12 -15.09
CA PHE A 27 -5.64 4.58 -14.20
C PHE A 27 -6.27 3.49 -13.34
N SER A 28 -5.55 2.38 -13.18
CA SER A 28 -5.83 1.47 -12.08
C SER A 28 -5.23 2.05 -10.80
N ARG A 29 -5.96 1.92 -9.70
CA ARG A 29 -5.54 2.38 -8.37
C ARG A 29 -5.05 1.19 -7.56
N SER A 30 -3.87 1.31 -6.97
CA SER A 30 -3.33 0.38 -5.96
C SER A 30 -2.63 1.18 -4.84
N PHE A 31 -1.99 0.48 -3.91
CA PHE A 31 -1.21 1.08 -2.83
C PHE A 31 0.20 0.53 -2.83
N GLY A 32 1.15 1.33 -2.35
CA GLY A 32 2.53 0.93 -2.28
C GLY A 32 3.38 1.89 -1.47
N GLY A 33 4.34 1.32 -0.76
CA GLY A 33 5.34 2.01 0.04
C GLY A 33 6.43 0.99 0.35
N SER A 34 7.68 1.41 0.47
CA SER A 34 8.78 0.45 0.67
C SER A 34 8.59 -0.32 1.98
N GLU A 35 8.22 0.42 3.04
CA GLU A 35 8.08 -0.06 4.40
C GLU A 35 6.81 -0.89 4.57
N SER A 36 5.68 -0.42 4.03
CA SER A 36 4.43 -1.18 4.05
C SER A 36 4.53 -2.44 3.23
N ASN A 37 5.08 -2.40 2.00
CA ASN A 37 5.29 -3.61 1.20
C ASN A 37 6.19 -4.62 1.91
N PHE A 38 7.23 -4.17 2.61
CA PHE A 38 8.09 -5.06 3.38
C PHE A 38 7.33 -5.69 4.55
N ALA A 39 6.58 -4.90 5.31
CA ALA A 39 5.76 -5.40 6.42
C ALA A 39 4.72 -6.43 5.95
N ILE A 40 4.09 -6.13 4.81
CA ILE A 40 3.15 -6.97 4.10
C ILE A 40 3.79 -8.33 3.75
N CYS A 41 4.94 -8.30 3.08
CA CYS A 41 5.64 -9.53 2.72
C CYS A 41 6.02 -10.38 3.94
N LEU A 42 6.47 -9.76 5.03
CA LEU A 42 6.84 -10.49 6.24
C LEU A 42 5.63 -11.09 6.97
N SER A 43 4.49 -10.39 7.04
CA SER A 43 3.28 -10.97 7.63
C SER A 43 2.80 -12.20 6.82
N ARG A 44 2.93 -12.19 5.48
CA ARG A 44 2.65 -13.36 4.63
C ARG A 44 3.60 -14.54 4.85
N LEU A 45 4.73 -14.31 5.51
CA LEU A 45 5.71 -15.33 5.89
C LEU A 45 5.58 -15.74 7.36
N ASP A 46 4.41 -15.49 7.98
CA ASP A 46 4.08 -15.84 9.36
C ASP A 46 4.93 -15.15 10.45
N HIS A 47 5.45 -13.95 10.16
CA HIS A 47 6.10 -13.10 11.16
C HIS A 47 5.13 -12.10 11.79
N GLU A 48 5.32 -11.78 13.07
CA GLU A 48 4.52 -10.75 13.75
C GLU A 48 5.08 -9.35 13.43
N VAL A 49 4.40 -8.57 12.60
CA VAL A 49 4.92 -7.29 12.08
C VAL A 49 4.02 -6.11 12.44
N GLY A 50 4.63 -5.00 12.85
CA GLY A 50 3.98 -3.70 12.98
C GLY A 50 4.38 -2.74 11.87
N TRP A 51 3.44 -1.94 11.38
CA TRP A 51 3.71 -0.82 10.49
C TRP A 51 3.16 0.47 11.09
N ILE A 52 4.00 1.49 11.18
CA ILE A 52 3.65 2.81 11.69
C ILE A 52 3.73 3.83 10.55
N SER A 53 2.64 4.55 10.35
CA SER A 53 2.57 5.61 9.33
C SER A 53 1.61 6.71 9.73
N ARG A 54 1.73 7.84 9.05
CA ARG A 54 0.76 8.93 9.10
C ARG A 54 0.08 9.04 7.75
N ILE A 55 -1.23 8.82 7.74
CA ILE A 55 -2.06 8.87 6.54
C ILE A 55 -3.06 10.02 6.67
N GLY A 56 -3.42 10.64 5.55
CA GLY A 56 -4.48 11.66 5.49
C GLY A 56 -5.83 11.15 5.97
N ASN A 57 -6.76 12.04 6.31
CA ASN A 57 -8.14 11.66 6.66
C ASN A 57 -9.06 11.77 5.45
N ASP A 58 -8.89 10.88 4.49
CA ASP A 58 -9.56 10.90 3.18
C ASP A 58 -9.95 9.49 2.70
N GLU A 59 -10.54 9.41 1.50
CA GLU A 59 -10.97 8.14 0.90
C GLU A 59 -9.81 7.22 0.53
N PHE A 60 -8.59 7.76 0.35
CA PHE A 60 -7.42 6.93 0.13
C PHE A 60 -6.99 6.20 1.40
N LYS A 61 -7.08 6.85 2.57
CA LYS A 61 -6.90 6.17 3.86
C LYS A 61 -7.86 4.99 4.02
N LYS A 62 -9.16 5.21 3.76
CA LYS A 62 -10.16 4.13 3.88
C LYS A 62 -9.83 2.97 2.95
N GLY A 63 -9.45 3.27 1.71
CA GLY A 63 -9.03 2.26 0.75
C GLY A 63 -7.76 1.51 1.18
N LEU A 64 -6.79 2.19 1.80
CA LEU A 64 -5.55 1.59 2.27
C LEU A 64 -5.79 0.63 3.44
N VAL A 65 -6.65 1.01 4.39
CA VAL A 65 -7.01 0.14 5.52
C VAL A 65 -7.67 -1.15 5.02
N ILE A 66 -8.61 -1.04 4.07
CA ILE A 66 -9.23 -2.22 3.45
C ILE A 66 -8.17 -3.06 2.74
N TYR A 67 -7.26 -2.45 1.98
CA TYR A 67 -6.19 -3.15 1.29
C TYR A 67 -5.29 -3.92 2.28
N THR A 68 -4.86 -3.30 3.38
CA THR A 68 -4.01 -3.97 4.38
C THR A 68 -4.73 -5.05 5.18
N ASP A 69 -6.04 -4.89 5.41
CA ASP A 69 -6.86 -5.87 6.13
C ASP A 69 -7.21 -7.09 5.25
N GLU A 70 -7.50 -6.88 3.96
CA GLU A 70 -7.82 -7.97 3.02
C GLU A 70 -6.57 -8.75 2.59
N ASP A 71 -5.44 -8.07 2.39
CA ASP A 71 -4.25 -8.71 1.84
C ASP A 71 -3.24 -9.22 2.92
N VAL A 72 -3.18 -8.66 4.16
CA VAL A 72 -1.90 -8.76 4.90
C VAL A 72 -1.75 -8.57 6.44
N MET A 73 -2.76 -8.67 7.30
CA MET A 73 -2.46 -8.68 8.75
C MET A 73 -3.36 -9.66 9.50
N ARG A 74 -3.13 -10.96 9.30
CA ARG A 74 -3.59 -12.01 10.22
C ARG A 74 -2.41 -12.78 10.77
#